data_AF-A0A8J4X2L6-F1
#
_entry.id   AF-A0A8J4X2L6-F1
#
_cell.length_a   1.000
_cell.length_b   1.000
_cell.length_c   1.000
_cell.angle_alpha   90.00
_cell.angle_beta   90.00
_cell.angle_gamma   90.00
#
_symmetry.space_group_name_H-M   'P 1'
#
loop_
_entity.id
_entity.type
_entity.pdbx_description
1 polymer ?
#
loop_
_entity_poly.entity_id
_entity_poly.type
_entity_poly.pdbx_seq_one_letter_code
_entity_poly.pdbx_strand_id
1 'polypeptide(L)'
;KALTFLLLQPPSPKLPAHSTIRRTAIDLIGRGFTVWEPYMDVSAVLMGLLELCADAEKQLANITMGLPLNPAADSARSSRHALSLIATARPPAFITTIAKEVHRHTAMQSQGSQSQQNVHTTALARAKTEILRVIEILIEKMPSDVVDLLVEVMDIIMYCIEGSLVKKKGLSECFPSICKFYMVAYCDRSYRVAVGARQGSVALYDVRTGKCQHIHGHKGPITAVSFAPDGRYLATYSNADSHICFWQ
;
A
#
# COMPACT_ATOMS: atom_id res chain seq x y z
N LYS A 1 -24.87 4.47 0.77
CA LYS A 1 -25.31 4.57 -0.65
C LYS A 1 -25.17 5.99 -1.24
N ALA A 2 -25.82 7.02 -0.69
CA ALA A 2 -25.73 8.39 -1.26
C ALA A 2 -24.30 9.00 -1.22
N LEU A 3 -23.57 8.82 -0.12
CA LEU A 3 -22.19 9.33 0.01
C LEU A 3 -21.24 8.67 -1.01
N THR A 4 -21.29 7.34 -1.11
CA THR A 4 -20.52 6.56 -2.09
C THR A 4 -20.85 6.96 -3.53
N PHE A 5 -22.14 7.22 -3.82
CA PHE A 5 -22.55 7.72 -5.12
C PHE A 5 -21.91 9.07 -5.45
N LEU A 6 -21.94 10.03 -4.51
CA LEU A 6 -21.30 11.34 -4.72
C LEU A 6 -19.80 11.24 -4.98
N LEU A 7 -19.11 10.29 -4.32
CA LEU A 7 -17.69 10.04 -4.57
C LEU A 7 -17.44 9.45 -5.96
N LEU A 8 -18.16 8.38 -6.32
CA LEU A 8 -17.83 7.54 -7.49
C LEU A 8 -18.47 8.00 -8.80
N GLN A 9 -19.49 8.87 -8.76
CA GLN A 9 -20.13 9.33 -9.99
C GLN A 9 -19.14 10.08 -10.88
N PRO A 10 -19.15 9.88 -12.20
CA PRO A 10 -18.35 10.69 -13.12
C PRO A 10 -18.72 12.19 -13.02
N PRO A 11 -17.77 13.10 -13.29
CA PRO A 11 -18.06 14.52 -13.33
C PRO A 11 -19.14 14.85 -14.36
N SER A 12 -20.09 15.70 -13.99
CA SER A 12 -21.12 16.21 -14.90
C SER A 12 -21.38 17.69 -14.63
N PRO A 13 -22.06 18.42 -15.53
CA PRO A 13 -22.43 19.82 -15.29
C PRO A 13 -23.22 20.03 -13.99
N LYS A 14 -24.02 19.02 -13.58
CA LYS A 14 -24.80 19.04 -12.33
C LYS A 14 -23.98 18.64 -11.10
N LEU A 15 -22.90 17.89 -11.29
CA LEU A 15 -22.02 17.41 -10.21
C LEU A 15 -20.55 17.49 -10.65
N PRO A 16 -19.93 18.70 -10.57
CA PRO A 16 -18.53 18.90 -10.92
C PRO A 16 -17.59 18.02 -10.09
N ALA A 17 -16.42 17.69 -10.66
CA ALA A 17 -15.39 16.84 -10.03
C ALA A 17 -14.93 17.38 -8.67
N HIS A 18 -14.79 18.70 -8.54
CA HIS A 18 -14.30 19.39 -7.35
C HIS A 18 -15.39 20.30 -6.78
N SER A 19 -16.52 19.72 -6.42
CA SER A 19 -17.64 20.43 -5.81
C SER A 19 -17.64 20.27 -4.29
N THR A 20 -18.17 21.28 -3.58
CA THR A 20 -18.31 21.24 -2.12
C THR A 20 -19.08 20.01 -1.65
N ILE A 21 -20.11 19.58 -2.38
CA ILE A 21 -20.91 18.40 -2.05
C ILE A 21 -20.14 17.08 -2.15
N ARG A 22 -19.23 16.94 -3.12
CA ARG A 22 -18.33 15.78 -3.18
C ARG A 22 -17.34 15.80 -2.02
N ARG A 23 -16.79 16.98 -1.72
CA ARG A 23 -15.84 17.16 -0.62
C ARG A 23 -16.46 16.85 0.74
N THR A 24 -17.68 17.30 1.01
CA THR A 24 -18.40 16.95 2.24
C THR A 24 -18.72 15.47 2.31
N ALA A 25 -19.06 14.84 1.18
CA ALA A 25 -19.22 13.38 1.14
C ALA A 25 -17.92 12.65 1.49
N ILE A 26 -16.77 13.09 0.97
CA ILE A 26 -15.45 12.53 1.28
C ILE A 26 -15.14 12.65 2.77
N ASP A 27 -15.33 13.81 3.38
CA ASP A 27 -15.07 14.04 4.81
C ASP A 27 -15.98 13.16 5.69
N LEU A 28 -17.27 13.05 5.36
CA LEU A 28 -18.22 12.20 6.07
C LEU A 28 -17.90 10.71 5.94
N ILE A 29 -17.44 10.27 4.77
CA ILE A 29 -16.98 8.89 4.55
C ILE A 29 -15.76 8.61 5.44
N GLY A 30 -14.77 9.50 5.44
CA GLY A 30 -13.55 9.33 6.21
C GLY A 30 -13.82 9.26 7.72
N ARG A 31 -14.55 10.25 8.26
CA ARG A 31 -14.84 10.34 9.71
C ARG A 31 -15.79 9.27 10.21
N GLY A 32 -16.76 8.87 9.38
CA GLY A 32 -17.78 7.90 9.74
C GLY A 32 -17.50 6.48 9.24
N PHE A 33 -16.28 6.19 8.75
CA PHE A 33 -16.00 4.95 8.03
C PHE A 33 -16.46 3.70 8.78
N THR A 34 -16.18 3.60 10.08
CA THR A 34 -16.56 2.44 10.93
C THR A 34 -18.07 2.21 11.00
N VAL A 35 -18.88 3.26 10.84
CA VAL A 35 -20.34 3.20 10.82
C VAL A 35 -20.84 2.80 9.43
N TRP A 36 -20.20 3.33 8.38
CA TRP A 36 -20.67 3.16 7.00
C TRP A 36 -20.14 1.90 6.31
N GLU A 37 -19.03 1.34 6.78
CA GLU A 37 -18.31 0.21 6.18
C GLU A 37 -19.22 -0.96 5.78
N PRO A 38 -20.18 -1.44 6.61
CA PRO A 38 -21.06 -2.55 6.22
C PRO A 38 -21.96 -2.27 5.01
N TYR A 39 -22.13 -0.99 4.65
CA TYR A 39 -23.05 -0.52 3.62
C TYR A 39 -22.33 0.07 2.39
N MET A 40 -21.01 -0.13 2.29
CA MET A 40 -20.16 0.45 1.25
C MET A 40 -19.27 -0.60 0.59
N ASP A 41 -19.00 -0.40 -0.69
CA ASP A 41 -17.89 -1.08 -1.35
C ASP A 41 -16.58 -0.38 -0.97
N VAL A 42 -15.82 -0.97 -0.04
CA VAL A 42 -14.57 -0.41 0.47
C VAL A 42 -13.54 -0.26 -0.65
N SER A 43 -13.47 -1.22 -1.59
CA SER A 43 -12.54 -1.16 -2.71
C SER A 43 -12.84 0.03 -3.61
N ALA A 44 -14.10 0.20 -4.02
CA ALA A 44 -14.49 1.32 -4.85
C ALA A 44 -14.23 2.67 -4.15
N VAL A 45 -14.52 2.78 -2.86
CA VAL A 45 -14.25 4.00 -2.07
C VAL A 45 -12.77 4.33 -2.03
N LEU A 46 -11.91 3.37 -1.69
CA LEU A 46 -10.47 3.59 -1.63
C LEU A 46 -9.91 3.99 -3.01
N MET A 47 -10.36 3.34 -4.09
CA MET A 47 -9.94 3.68 -5.44
C MET A 47 -10.38 5.09 -5.86
N GLY A 48 -11.63 5.47 -5.55
CA GLY A 48 -12.12 6.83 -5.82
C GLY A 48 -11.37 7.91 -5.02
N LEU A 49 -11.02 7.63 -3.77
CA LEU A 49 -10.19 8.53 -2.97
C LEU A 49 -8.76 8.64 -3.50
N LEU A 50 -8.15 7.51 -3.88
CA LEU A 50 -6.80 7.49 -4.47
C LEU A 50 -6.75 8.23 -5.81
N GLU A 51 -7.81 8.15 -6.62
CA GLU A 51 -7.91 8.91 -7.87
C GLU A 51 -7.89 10.42 -7.64
N LEU A 52 -8.58 10.91 -6.60
CA LEU A 52 -8.53 12.31 -6.20
C LEU A 52 -7.17 12.71 -5.60
N CYS A 53 -6.43 11.75 -5.05
CA CYS A 53 -5.10 11.96 -4.50
C CYS A 53 -3.97 11.86 -5.54
N ALA A 54 -4.23 11.29 -6.72
CA ALA A 54 -3.23 10.98 -7.75
C ALA A 54 -2.38 12.19 -8.18
N ASP A 55 -2.95 13.39 -8.26
CA ASP A 55 -2.22 14.62 -8.59
C ASP A 55 -2.08 15.57 -7.38
N ALA A 56 -2.36 15.09 -6.17
CA ALA A 56 -2.38 15.91 -4.97
C ALA A 56 -1.04 16.62 -4.71
N GLU A 57 0.10 15.98 -4.98
CA GLU A 57 1.42 16.62 -4.80
C GLU A 57 1.60 17.82 -5.73
N LYS A 58 1.27 17.68 -7.02
CA LYS A 58 1.35 18.79 -7.98
C LYS A 58 0.39 19.92 -7.60
N GLN A 59 -0.82 19.58 -7.17
CA GLN A 59 -1.83 20.56 -6.79
C GLN A 59 -1.48 21.30 -5.48
N LEU A 60 -0.85 20.59 -4.52
CA LEU A 60 -0.48 21.16 -3.22
C LEU A 60 0.88 21.90 -3.27
N ALA A 61 1.79 21.52 -4.16
CA ALA A 61 3.06 22.23 -4.36
C ALA A 61 2.86 23.64 -4.95
N ASN A 62 1.79 23.84 -5.72
CA ASN A 62 1.46 25.12 -6.36
C ASN A 62 0.62 26.06 -5.46
N ILE A 63 0.57 25.80 -4.14
CA ILE A 63 -0.16 26.68 -3.21
C ILE A 63 0.69 27.89 -2.86
N THR A 64 0.20 29.08 -3.20
CA THR A 64 0.72 30.34 -2.65
C THR A 64 0.23 30.49 -1.21
N MET A 65 1.17 30.58 -0.26
CA MET A 65 0.86 30.82 1.15
C MET A 65 0.00 32.08 1.34
N GLY A 66 -1.13 31.95 2.05
CA GLY A 66 -2.04 33.06 2.36
C GLY A 66 -3.29 33.18 1.48
N LEU A 67 -3.41 32.40 0.40
CA LEU A 67 -4.62 32.33 -0.43
C LEU A 67 -5.47 31.08 -0.14
N PRO A 68 -6.80 31.13 -0.35
CA PRO A 68 -7.64 29.95 -0.27
C PRO A 68 -7.22 28.92 -1.31
N LEU A 69 -7.33 27.64 -0.96
CA LEU A 69 -7.01 26.53 -1.86
C LEU A 69 -7.92 26.57 -3.09
N ASN A 70 -7.36 26.25 -4.24
CA ASN A 70 -8.20 25.95 -5.40
C ASN A 70 -9.06 24.69 -5.10
N PRO A 71 -10.23 24.52 -5.74
CA PRO A 71 -11.13 23.41 -5.44
C PRO A 71 -10.51 22.01 -5.61
N ALA A 72 -9.56 21.86 -6.53
CA ALA A 72 -8.86 20.60 -6.77
C ALA A 72 -7.91 20.25 -5.61
N ALA A 73 -7.12 21.21 -5.15
CA ALA A 73 -6.21 21.09 -4.02
C ALA A 73 -6.96 20.83 -2.71
N ASP A 74 -8.13 21.46 -2.52
CA ASP A 74 -8.99 21.21 -1.35
C ASP A 74 -9.63 19.81 -1.37
N SER A 75 -10.09 19.37 -2.54
CA SER A 75 -10.60 18.00 -2.74
C SER A 75 -9.51 16.94 -2.49
N ALA A 76 -8.30 17.19 -2.99
CA ALA A 76 -7.14 16.33 -2.80
C ALA A 76 -6.77 16.26 -1.31
N ARG A 77 -6.69 17.38 -0.60
CA ARG A 77 -6.44 17.43 0.84
C ARG A 77 -7.48 16.65 1.64
N SER A 78 -8.76 16.85 1.33
CA SER A 78 -9.85 16.16 2.00
C SER A 78 -9.79 14.65 1.77
N SER A 79 -9.47 14.22 0.54
CA SER A 79 -9.31 12.81 0.18
C SER A 79 -8.12 12.17 0.90
N ARG A 80 -6.99 12.88 0.98
CA ARG A 80 -5.80 12.46 1.76
C ARG A 80 -6.11 12.25 3.23
N HIS A 81 -6.89 13.16 3.81
CA HIS A 81 -7.31 13.07 5.19
C HIS A 81 -8.26 11.88 5.41
N ALA A 82 -9.27 11.73 4.54
CA ALA A 82 -10.20 10.61 4.59
C ALA A 82 -9.50 9.25 4.44
N LEU A 83 -8.53 9.12 3.52
CA LEU A 83 -7.72 7.90 3.37
C LEU A 83 -6.99 7.54 4.67
N SER A 84 -6.35 8.50 5.33
CA SER A 84 -5.69 8.25 6.61
C SER A 84 -6.68 7.87 7.72
N LEU A 85 -7.86 8.50 7.77
CA LEU A 85 -8.89 8.13 8.75
C LEU A 85 -9.38 6.70 8.52
N ILE A 86 -9.71 6.33 7.27
CA ILE A 86 -10.16 4.98 6.91
C ILE A 86 -9.09 3.95 7.26
N ALA A 87 -7.86 4.19 6.83
CA ALA A 87 -6.74 3.28 7.05
C ALA A 87 -6.47 3.07 8.54
N THR A 88 -6.44 4.13 9.34
CA THR A 88 -6.22 4.00 10.79
C THR A 88 -7.42 3.43 11.54
N ALA A 89 -8.64 3.57 11.02
CA ALA A 89 -9.84 3.01 11.63
C ALA A 89 -9.95 1.48 11.46
N ARG A 90 -9.52 0.96 10.29
CA ARG A 90 -9.50 -0.48 9.96
C ARG A 90 -8.25 -0.81 9.12
N PRO A 91 -7.05 -0.90 9.71
CA PRO A 91 -5.82 -1.18 8.96
C PRO A 91 -5.91 -2.45 8.11
N PRO A 92 -6.48 -3.57 8.60
CA PRO A 92 -6.63 -4.78 7.78
C PRO A 92 -7.49 -4.59 6.54
N ALA A 93 -8.57 -3.81 6.62
CA ALA A 93 -9.44 -3.55 5.48
C ALA A 93 -8.71 -2.74 4.41
N PHE A 94 -7.93 -1.73 4.80
CA PHE A 94 -7.12 -0.95 3.87
C PHE A 94 -6.03 -1.80 3.21
N ILE A 95 -5.18 -2.46 4.02
CA ILE A 95 -4.02 -3.23 3.53
C ILE A 95 -4.47 -4.34 2.58
N THR A 96 -5.42 -5.17 2.99
CA THR A 96 -5.88 -6.31 2.17
C THR A 96 -6.57 -5.85 0.88
N THR A 97 -7.28 -4.70 0.91
CA THR A 97 -7.94 -4.16 -0.29
C THR A 97 -6.93 -3.63 -1.29
N ILE A 98 -5.93 -2.86 -0.83
CA ILE A 98 -4.89 -2.34 -1.72
C ILE A 98 -3.99 -3.47 -2.25
N ALA A 99 -3.63 -4.46 -1.43
CA ALA A 99 -2.87 -5.62 -1.86
C ALA A 99 -3.61 -6.44 -2.94
N LYS A 100 -4.92 -6.70 -2.76
CA LYS A 100 -5.75 -7.36 -3.78
C LYS A 100 -5.75 -6.60 -5.10
N GLU A 101 -5.83 -5.28 -5.05
CA GLU A 101 -5.83 -4.43 -6.24
C GLU A 101 -4.45 -4.40 -6.93
N VAL A 102 -3.36 -4.42 -6.15
CA VAL A 102 -1.98 -4.60 -6.66
C VAL A 102 -1.83 -5.95 -7.38
N HIS A 103 -2.31 -7.04 -6.79
CA HIS A 103 -2.29 -8.36 -7.41
C HIS A 103 -3.12 -8.41 -8.70
N ARG A 104 -4.32 -7.81 -8.69
CA ARG A 104 -5.18 -7.69 -9.87
C ARG A 104 -4.47 -6.94 -11.00
N HIS A 105 -3.84 -5.80 -10.68
CA HIS A 105 -3.11 -4.99 -11.64
C HIS A 105 -1.90 -5.73 -12.22
N THR A 106 -1.17 -6.47 -11.38
CA THR A 106 0.01 -7.25 -11.79
C THR A 106 -0.37 -8.45 -12.67
N ALA A 107 -1.46 -9.14 -12.32
CA ALA A 107 -1.99 -10.26 -13.12
C ALA A 107 -2.42 -9.79 -14.52
N MET A 108 -3.08 -8.64 -14.63
CA MET A 108 -3.48 -8.04 -15.91
C MET A 108 -2.27 -7.72 -16.80
N GLN A 109 -1.15 -7.28 -16.23
CA GLN A 109 0.08 -7.03 -16.98
C GLN A 109 0.70 -8.32 -17.54
N SER A 110 0.58 -9.44 -16.81
CA SER A 110 1.18 -10.72 -17.22
C SER A 110 0.43 -11.45 -18.34
N GLN A 111 -0.87 -11.17 -18.55
CA GLN A 111 -1.73 -11.91 -19.50
C GLN A 111 -1.81 -11.31 -20.92
N GLY A 112 -1.01 -10.30 -21.26
CA GLY A 112 -0.77 -9.86 -22.65
C GLY A 112 -1.99 -9.39 -23.47
N SER A 113 -3.16 -9.19 -22.86
CA SER A 113 -4.40 -8.88 -23.57
C SER A 113 -4.80 -7.40 -23.41
N GLN A 114 -4.55 -6.65 -24.50
CA GLN A 114 -5.11 -5.35 -24.91
C GLN A 114 -4.90 -4.08 -24.04
N SER A 115 -4.27 -3.10 -24.70
CA SER A 115 -4.08 -1.67 -24.36
C SER A 115 -2.95 -1.30 -23.37
N GLN A 116 -1.70 -1.39 -23.85
CA GLN A 116 -0.53 -0.71 -23.26
C GLN A 116 -0.72 0.81 -23.03
N GLN A 117 -1.76 1.43 -23.61
CA GLN A 117 -2.07 2.85 -23.43
C GLN A 117 -2.69 3.21 -22.06
N ASN A 118 -3.26 2.27 -21.31
CA ASN A 118 -3.97 2.58 -20.05
C ASN A 118 -3.21 2.24 -18.76
N VAL A 119 -2.01 1.66 -18.82
CA VAL A 119 -1.28 1.18 -17.63
C VAL A 119 -0.81 2.31 -16.71
N HIS A 120 -0.45 3.46 -17.27
CA HIS A 120 -0.09 4.67 -16.50
C HIS A 120 -1.30 5.51 -16.06
N THR A 121 -2.52 5.10 -16.43
CA THR A 121 -3.74 5.88 -16.20
C THR A 121 -4.57 5.38 -15.02
N THR A 122 -4.27 4.19 -14.48
CA THR A 122 -5.01 3.65 -13.35
C THR A 122 -4.76 4.50 -12.10
N ALA A 123 -5.81 4.71 -11.30
CA ALA A 123 -5.72 5.47 -10.06
C ALA A 123 -4.65 4.90 -9.12
N LEU A 124 -4.49 3.56 -9.08
CA LEU A 124 -3.48 2.86 -8.30
C LEU A 124 -2.05 3.24 -8.72
N ALA A 125 -1.77 3.24 -10.03
CA ALA A 125 -0.43 3.55 -10.55
C ALA A 125 -0.05 5.02 -10.33
N ARG A 126 -1.03 5.92 -10.39
CA ARG A 126 -0.81 7.37 -10.18
C ARG A 126 -0.72 7.74 -8.69
N ALA A 127 -1.34 6.99 -7.80
CA ALA A 127 -1.39 7.28 -6.37
C ALA A 127 -0.30 6.55 -5.54
N LYS A 128 0.76 6.02 -6.16
CA LYS A 128 1.83 5.26 -5.47
C LYS A 128 2.44 6.00 -4.29
N THR A 129 2.71 7.30 -4.41
CA THR A 129 3.30 8.09 -3.32
C THR A 129 2.35 8.24 -2.13
N GLU A 130 1.05 8.42 -2.41
CA GLU A 130 0.02 8.49 -1.37
C GLU A 130 -0.19 7.15 -0.67
N ILE A 131 -0.15 6.04 -1.42
CA ILE A 131 -0.24 4.69 -0.85
C ILE A 131 0.93 4.45 0.11
N LEU A 132 2.16 4.76 -0.30
CA LEU A 132 3.35 4.64 0.56
C LEU A 132 3.23 5.51 1.81
N ARG A 133 2.72 6.75 1.71
CA ARG A 133 2.47 7.62 2.86
C ARG A 133 1.49 6.98 3.85
N VAL A 134 0.40 6.40 3.36
CA VAL A 134 -0.59 5.76 4.24
C VAL A 134 0.00 4.50 4.89
N ILE A 135 0.74 3.68 4.15
CA ILE A 135 1.44 2.52 4.71
C ILE A 135 2.43 2.94 5.80
N GLU A 136 3.18 4.02 5.59
CA GLU A 136 4.09 4.56 6.61
C GLU A 136 3.34 5.00 7.88
N ILE A 137 2.21 5.71 7.73
CA ILE A 137 1.34 6.07 8.86
C ILE A 137 0.86 4.81 9.61
N LEU A 138 0.51 3.74 8.91
CA LEU A 138 0.08 2.48 9.52
C LEU A 138 1.21 1.79 10.28
N ILE A 139 2.43 1.76 9.72
CA ILE A 139 3.61 1.20 10.40
C ILE A 139 3.90 1.96 11.69
N GLU A 140 3.78 3.28 11.68
CA GLU A 140 4.07 4.11 12.85
C GLU A 140 2.99 4.03 13.92
N LYS A 141 1.71 4.04 13.53
CA LYS A 141 0.59 4.16 14.48
C LYS A 141 -0.03 2.83 14.87
N MET A 142 0.00 1.84 13.98
CA MET A 142 -0.68 0.54 14.14
C MET A 142 0.26 -0.64 13.82
N PRO A 143 1.46 -0.72 14.45
CA PRO A 143 2.45 -1.75 14.11
C PRO A 143 1.95 -3.18 14.36
N SER A 144 1.07 -3.39 15.34
CA SER A 144 0.45 -4.70 15.62
C SER A 144 -0.37 -5.23 14.44
N ASP A 145 -1.23 -4.39 13.87
CA ASP A 145 -2.07 -4.75 12.74
C ASP A 145 -1.24 -4.94 11.46
N VAL A 146 -0.15 -4.17 11.32
CA VAL A 146 0.78 -4.29 10.18
C VAL A 146 1.57 -5.60 10.23
N VAL A 147 2.05 -6.02 11.41
CA VAL A 147 2.78 -7.30 11.58
C VAL A 147 1.95 -8.48 11.09
N ASP A 148 0.64 -8.46 11.35
CA ASP A 148 -0.26 -9.53 10.93
C ASP A 148 -0.46 -9.64 9.41
N LEU A 149 -0.14 -8.58 8.66
CA LEU A 149 -0.33 -8.44 7.21
C LEU A 149 0.95 -7.99 6.50
N LEU A 150 2.11 -8.36 7.04
CA LEU A 150 3.37 -7.76 6.62
C LEU A 150 3.77 -8.17 5.19
N VAL A 151 3.33 -9.34 4.75
CA VAL A 151 3.52 -9.81 3.37
C VAL A 151 2.72 -8.94 2.40
N GLU A 152 1.45 -8.68 2.70
CA GLU A 152 0.60 -7.78 1.92
C GLU A 152 1.16 -6.36 1.90
N VAL A 153 1.67 -5.88 3.03
CA VAL A 153 2.34 -4.57 3.10
C VAL A 153 3.59 -4.55 2.21
N MET A 154 4.40 -5.62 2.20
CA MET A 154 5.56 -5.71 1.32
C MET A 154 5.16 -5.78 -0.16
N ASP A 155 4.10 -6.51 -0.52
CA ASP A 155 3.58 -6.55 -1.88
C ASP A 155 3.22 -5.14 -2.38
N ILE A 156 2.58 -4.35 -1.53
CA ILE A 156 2.23 -2.95 -1.82
C ILE A 156 3.51 -2.11 -2.00
N ILE A 157 4.47 -2.22 -1.09
CA ILE A 157 5.74 -1.48 -1.16
C ILE A 157 6.50 -1.81 -2.44
N MET A 158 6.63 -3.10 -2.76
CA MET A 158 7.33 -3.59 -3.96
C MET A 158 6.63 -3.19 -5.27
N TYR A 159 5.31 -2.96 -5.23
CA TYR A 159 4.58 -2.39 -6.36
C TYR A 159 4.79 -0.87 -6.49
N CYS A 160 4.79 -0.15 -5.37
CA CYS A 160 4.88 1.31 -5.34
C CYS A 160 6.30 1.81 -5.60
N ILE A 161 7.33 1.10 -5.17
CA ILE A 161 8.75 1.48 -5.35
C ILE A 161 9.32 0.75 -6.56
N GLU A 162 10.07 1.47 -7.40
CA GLU A 162 10.78 0.85 -8.52
C GLU A 162 11.91 -0.07 -8.03
N GLY A 163 11.94 -1.32 -8.50
CA GLY A 163 12.99 -2.27 -8.12
C GLY A 163 14.40 -1.78 -8.45
N SER A 164 14.57 -0.97 -9.51
CA SER A 164 15.84 -0.31 -9.86
C SER A 164 16.33 0.62 -8.75
N LEU A 165 15.42 1.36 -8.10
CA LEU A 165 15.72 2.26 -7.00
C LEU A 165 16.15 1.48 -5.76
N VAL A 166 15.40 0.42 -5.42
CA VAL A 166 15.74 -0.49 -4.30
C VAL A 166 17.11 -1.13 -4.52
N LYS A 167 17.44 -1.57 -5.75
CA LYS A 167 18.77 -2.10 -6.05
C LYS A 167 19.90 -1.09 -5.86
N LYS A 168 19.64 0.19 -6.14
CA LYS A 168 20.66 1.25 -6.10
C LYS A 168 20.89 1.77 -4.68
N LYS A 169 19.81 1.96 -3.92
CA LYS A 169 19.82 2.63 -2.60
C LYS A 169 19.61 1.67 -1.42
N GLY A 170 19.14 0.46 -1.70
CA GLY A 170 18.71 -0.49 -0.68
C GLY A 170 17.31 -0.19 -0.14
N LEU A 171 16.69 -1.22 0.43
CA LEU A 171 15.33 -1.09 1.01
C LEU A 171 15.31 -0.13 2.21
N SER A 172 16.38 -0.11 3.01
CA SER A 172 16.49 0.74 4.20
C SER A 172 16.51 2.23 3.89
N GLU A 173 17.05 2.65 2.75
CA GLU A 173 16.98 4.05 2.30
C GLU A 173 15.65 4.34 1.58
N CYS A 174 15.13 3.38 0.80
CA CYS A 174 13.91 3.58 0.01
C CYS A 174 12.64 3.63 0.88
N PHE A 175 12.58 2.81 1.93
CA PHE A 175 11.43 2.74 2.83
C PHE A 175 11.85 2.29 4.25
N PRO A 176 12.51 3.16 5.03
CA PRO A 176 13.15 2.78 6.30
C PRO A 176 12.18 2.18 7.33
N SER A 177 10.93 2.63 7.31
CA SER A 177 9.90 2.26 8.29
C SER A 177 9.60 0.75 8.31
N ILE A 178 9.67 0.05 7.17
CA ILE A 178 9.43 -1.41 7.13
C ILE A 178 10.60 -2.23 7.70
N CYS A 179 11.82 -1.67 7.72
CA CYS A 179 13.00 -2.34 8.25
C CYS A 179 13.03 -2.38 9.79
N LYS A 180 12.04 -1.76 10.46
CA LYS A 180 11.88 -1.83 11.93
C LYS A 180 11.39 -3.21 12.39
N PHE A 181 10.84 -4.03 11.50
CA PHE A 181 10.33 -5.37 11.82
C PHE A 181 11.42 -6.43 11.65
N TYR A 182 11.71 -7.21 12.70
CA TYR A 182 12.72 -8.30 12.67
C TYR A 182 12.42 -9.43 11.67
N MET A 183 11.17 -9.51 11.25
CA MET A 183 10.62 -10.42 10.26
C MET A 183 10.80 -9.90 8.81
N VAL A 184 11.49 -8.78 8.61
CA VAL A 184 11.88 -8.26 7.30
C VAL A 184 13.40 -8.19 7.22
N ALA A 185 13.98 -8.79 6.19
CA ALA A 185 15.40 -8.65 5.87
C ALA A 185 15.58 -8.35 4.39
N TYR A 186 16.59 -7.53 4.07
CA TYR A 186 17.00 -7.26 2.69
C TYR A 186 18.48 -7.60 2.55
N CYS A 187 18.84 -8.22 1.42
CA CYS A 187 20.22 -8.56 1.08
C CYS A 187 20.64 -7.81 -0.18
N ASP A 188 21.55 -6.84 -0.01
CA ASP A 188 22.12 -6.05 -1.12
C ASP A 188 22.82 -6.92 -2.18
N ARG A 189 23.43 -8.03 -1.77
CA ARG A 189 24.21 -8.89 -2.66
C ARG A 189 23.34 -9.73 -3.58
N SER A 190 22.24 -10.27 -3.06
CA SER A 190 21.31 -11.11 -3.84
C SER A 190 20.13 -10.32 -4.41
N TYR A 191 19.95 -9.06 -3.98
CA TYR A 191 18.78 -8.23 -4.26
C TYR A 191 17.47 -8.93 -3.91
N ARG A 192 17.47 -9.58 -2.74
CA ARG A 192 16.31 -10.29 -2.21
C ARG A 192 15.79 -9.64 -0.95
N VAL A 193 14.46 -9.61 -0.81
CA VAL A 193 13.78 -9.26 0.44
C VAL A 193 13.12 -10.52 0.97
N ALA A 194 13.29 -10.84 2.24
CA ALA A 194 12.57 -11.89 2.93
C ALA A 194 11.60 -11.26 3.93
N VAL A 195 10.35 -11.73 3.92
CA VAL A 195 9.31 -11.30 4.86
C VAL A 195 8.67 -12.52 5.50
N GLY A 196 8.72 -12.59 6.81
CA GLY A 196 8.06 -13.62 7.60
C GLY A 196 6.56 -13.33 7.77
N ALA A 197 5.72 -14.35 7.60
CA ALA A 197 4.28 -14.25 7.76
C ALA A 197 3.81 -14.81 9.11
N ARG A 198 2.62 -14.40 9.52
CA ARG A 198 1.95 -14.93 10.72
C ARG A 198 1.67 -16.44 10.65
N GLN A 199 1.48 -16.98 9.45
CA GLN A 199 1.14 -18.39 9.23
C GLN A 199 2.37 -19.30 9.05
N GLY A 200 3.58 -18.82 9.37
CA GLY A 200 4.81 -19.62 9.31
C GLY A 200 5.39 -19.81 7.90
N SER A 201 4.81 -19.12 6.91
CA SER A 201 5.40 -18.97 5.58
C SER A 201 6.34 -17.76 5.54
N VAL A 202 7.25 -17.78 4.57
CA VAL A 202 8.21 -16.71 4.30
C VAL A 202 8.04 -16.32 2.84
N ALA A 203 7.73 -15.05 2.59
CA ALA A 203 7.70 -14.46 1.26
C ALA A 203 9.10 -13.97 0.88
N LEU A 204 9.65 -14.54 -0.19
CA LEU A 204 10.96 -14.20 -0.72
C LEU A 204 10.79 -13.47 -2.05
N TYR A 205 11.12 -12.19 -2.07
CA TYR A 205 11.03 -11.31 -3.23
C TYR A 205 12.39 -11.20 -3.91
N ASP A 206 12.44 -11.43 -5.23
CA ASP A 206 13.61 -11.05 -6.04
C ASP A 206 13.34 -9.68 -6.68
N VAL A 207 14.03 -8.65 -6.16
CA VAL A 207 13.86 -7.25 -6.57
C VAL A 207 14.21 -7.03 -8.05
N ARG A 208 15.06 -7.89 -8.64
CA ARG A 208 15.46 -7.76 -10.05
C ARG A 208 14.35 -8.23 -10.99
N THR A 209 13.64 -9.28 -10.60
CA THR A 209 12.63 -9.91 -11.45
C THR A 209 11.21 -9.51 -11.08
N GLY A 210 11.00 -8.93 -9.89
CA GLY A 210 9.69 -8.65 -9.32
C GLY A 210 8.91 -9.89 -8.90
N LYS A 211 9.54 -11.08 -8.93
CA LYS A 211 8.89 -12.34 -8.55
C LYS A 211 8.92 -12.53 -7.04
N CYS A 212 7.83 -13.05 -6.50
CA CYS A 212 7.72 -13.49 -5.12
C CYS A 212 7.57 -15.03 -5.08
N GLN A 213 8.25 -15.66 -4.12
CA GLN A 213 8.13 -17.08 -3.81
C GLN A 213 7.74 -17.25 -2.35
N HIS A 214 6.82 -18.17 -2.07
CA HIS A 214 6.43 -18.50 -0.70
C HIS A 214 7.07 -19.82 -0.27
N ILE A 215 7.78 -19.78 0.84
CA ILE A 215 8.46 -20.92 1.44
C ILE A 215 7.75 -21.26 2.75
N HIS A 216 7.35 -22.52 2.94
CA HIS A 216 6.69 -22.99 4.15
C HIS A 216 7.67 -23.81 4.97
N GLY A 217 7.96 -23.39 6.21
CA GLY A 217 8.88 -24.12 7.08
C GLY A 217 8.50 -24.12 8.55
N HIS A 218 7.70 -23.15 9.01
CA HIS A 218 7.30 -23.03 10.40
C HIS A 218 5.81 -23.31 10.57
N LYS A 219 5.43 -23.78 11.76
CA LYS A 219 4.01 -24.04 12.11
C LYS A 219 3.35 -22.84 12.76
N GLY A 220 4.13 -21.85 13.17
CA GLY A 220 3.67 -20.63 13.82
C GLY A 220 4.30 -19.38 13.24
N PRO A 221 3.98 -18.20 13.80
CA PRO A 221 4.43 -16.91 13.27
C PRO A 221 5.95 -16.83 13.17
N ILE A 222 6.44 -16.33 12.04
CA ILE A 222 7.86 -16.00 11.88
C ILE A 222 8.15 -14.75 12.70
N THR A 223 9.08 -14.87 13.63
CA THR A 223 9.47 -13.78 14.55
C THR A 223 10.78 -13.11 14.16
N ALA A 224 11.63 -13.79 13.39
CA ALA A 224 12.86 -13.21 12.86
C ALA A 224 13.27 -13.84 11.53
N VAL A 225 13.86 -13.04 10.65
CA VAL A 225 14.48 -13.49 9.39
C VAL A 225 15.84 -12.80 9.23
N SER A 226 16.82 -13.50 8.68
CA SER A 226 18.15 -12.92 8.45
C SER A 226 18.85 -13.60 7.27
N PHE A 227 19.38 -12.79 6.35
CA PHE A 227 20.24 -13.29 5.28
C PHE A 227 21.68 -13.44 5.77
N ALA A 228 22.35 -14.48 5.30
CA ALA A 228 23.81 -14.55 5.40
C ALA A 228 24.45 -13.38 4.62
N PRO A 229 25.58 -12.80 5.08
CA PRO A 229 26.25 -11.70 4.39
C PRO A 229 26.67 -12.02 2.95
N ASP A 230 26.89 -13.29 2.63
CA ASP A 230 27.21 -13.76 1.29
C ASP A 230 25.97 -13.87 0.37
N GLY A 231 24.77 -13.69 0.92
CA GLY A 231 23.49 -13.74 0.22
C GLY A 231 23.05 -15.13 -0.24
N ARG A 232 23.74 -16.19 0.19
CA ARG A 232 23.44 -17.57 -0.23
C ARG A 232 22.44 -18.28 0.66
N TYR A 233 22.39 -17.91 1.94
CA TYR A 233 21.53 -18.55 2.91
C TYR A 233 20.56 -17.55 3.54
N LEU A 234 19.39 -18.07 3.94
CA LEU A 234 18.41 -17.37 4.75
C LEU A 234 18.14 -18.20 6.01
N ALA A 235 18.19 -17.57 7.17
CA ALA A 235 17.74 -18.14 8.44
C ALA A 235 16.39 -17.54 8.82
N THR A 236 15.47 -18.39 9.28
CA THR A 236 14.14 -17.99 9.76
C THR A 236 13.87 -18.63 11.11
N TYR A 237 13.21 -17.90 11.99
CA TYR A 237 12.92 -18.35 13.35
C TYR A 237 11.45 -18.11 13.71
N SER A 238 10.81 -19.10 14.31
CA SER A 238 9.52 -18.94 14.96
C SER A 238 9.63 -19.23 16.45
N ASN A 239 9.23 -18.24 17.25
CA ASN A 239 9.15 -18.41 18.69
C ASN A 239 8.10 -19.45 19.12
N ALA A 240 7.03 -19.60 18.34
CA ALA A 240 5.92 -20.50 18.67
C ALA A 240 6.27 -21.98 18.48
N ASP A 241 7.07 -22.30 17.44
CA ASP A 241 7.58 -23.66 17.27
C ASP A 241 8.95 -23.88 17.90
N SER A 242 9.67 -22.82 18.31
CA SER A 242 11.02 -22.87 18.89
C SER A 242 12.09 -23.48 17.96
N HIS A 243 11.93 -23.34 16.65
CA HIS A 243 12.89 -23.83 15.66
C HIS A 243 13.48 -22.71 14.81
N ILE A 244 14.73 -22.93 14.37
CA ILE A 244 15.37 -22.17 13.30
C ILE A 244 15.39 -23.04 12.04
N CYS A 245 14.91 -22.51 10.92
CA CYS A 245 15.06 -23.13 9.61
C CYS A 245 16.13 -22.40 8.80
N PHE A 246 16.89 -23.17 8.02
CA PHE A 246 17.91 -22.65 7.10
C PHE A 246 17.51 -22.99 5.67
N TRP A 247 17.64 -22.01 4.79
CA TRP A 247 17.28 -22.11 3.37
C TRP A 247 18.49 -21.75 2.51
N GLN A 248 18.64 -22.44 1.38
CA GLN A 248 19.70 -22.26 0.38
C GLN A 248 19.11 -21.92 -0.98
#